data_AF-A0A7C2IC71-F1
#
_entry.id   AF-A0A7C2IC71-F1
#
_cell.length_a   1.000
_cell.length_b   1.000
_cell.length_c   1.000
_cell.angle_alpha   90.00
_cell.angle_beta   90.00
_cell.angle_gamma   90.00
#
_symmetry.space_group_name_H-M   'P 1'
#
loop_
_entity.id
_entity.type
_entity.pdbx_description
1 polymer ?
#
loop_
_entity_poly.entity_id
_entity_poly.type
_entity_poly.pdbx_seq_one_letter_code
_entity_poly.pdbx_strand_id
1 'polypeptide(L)'
;MHASPVAANLATPADPLVASDHALPLAVLLQRSPARWQLLLAWLLSLAACLWLGVVQLYGGWYGYSVHFGELDFVISIYPPLTIATLWVLWFGYAWGASLAYLSTLLVAYLSGLPPGWALLFACSNPLGLLVMSLVYRHVKVRYVPSSLPAMLFFVTICFISAVSSATGSFIWSYSNKLSAMGAFAVWQGWWSGNFLQTVLTCGPLLLLGTPAVLRWREQRWPQRAAA
;
A
#
# COMPACT_ATOMS: atom_id res chain seq x y z
N MET A 1 -28.41 13.98 -27.99
CA MET A 1 -28.14 12.96 -26.96
C MET A 1 -26.78 13.25 -26.34
N HIS A 2 -26.75 13.97 -25.22
CA HIS A 2 -25.50 14.18 -24.47
C HIS A 2 -25.26 12.96 -23.59
N ALA A 3 -24.18 12.21 -23.86
CA ALA A 3 -23.71 11.19 -22.94
C ALA A 3 -23.36 11.85 -21.60
N SER A 4 -23.93 11.33 -20.51
CA SER A 4 -23.65 11.81 -19.15
C SER A 4 -22.14 11.74 -18.85
N PRO A 5 -21.51 12.77 -18.26
CA PRO A 5 -20.07 12.79 -17.94
C PRO A 5 -19.65 11.68 -16.95
N VAL A 6 -20.61 11.02 -16.31
CA VAL A 6 -20.39 9.83 -15.46
C VAL A 6 -20.01 8.60 -16.30
N ALA A 7 -20.53 8.46 -17.52
CA ALA A 7 -20.29 7.29 -18.37
C ALA A 7 -18.86 7.26 -18.95
N ALA A 8 -18.19 8.42 -19.07
CA ALA A 8 -16.84 8.52 -19.60
C ALA A 8 -15.74 8.08 -18.61
N ASN A 9 -16.07 7.90 -17.33
CA ASN A 9 -15.12 7.52 -16.27
C ASN A 9 -15.29 6.08 -15.77
N LEU A 10 -16.32 5.38 -16.23
CA LEU A 10 -16.45 3.94 -16.01
C LEU A 10 -15.52 3.23 -17.00
N ALA A 11 -14.46 2.66 -16.46
CA ALA A 11 -13.52 1.88 -17.24
C ALA A 11 -14.26 0.71 -17.92
N THR A 12 -13.99 0.50 -19.20
CA THR A 12 -14.54 -0.65 -19.92
C THR A 12 -13.98 -1.95 -19.33
N PRO A 13 -14.68 -3.08 -19.45
CA PRO A 13 -14.21 -4.37 -18.88
C PRO A 13 -12.81 -4.80 -19.33
N ALA A 14 -12.28 -4.23 -20.42
CA ALA A 14 -10.96 -4.52 -20.97
C ALA A 14 -9.87 -3.50 -20.55
N ASP A 15 -10.16 -2.59 -19.62
CA ASP A 15 -9.21 -1.55 -19.20
C ASP A 15 -8.17 -2.12 -18.21
N PRO A 16 -6.86 -2.14 -18.56
CA PRO A 16 -5.81 -2.70 -17.72
C PRO A 16 -5.58 -1.94 -16.41
N LEU A 17 -6.18 -0.74 -16.30
CA LEU A 17 -6.13 0.11 -15.11
C LEU A 17 -7.22 -0.24 -14.09
N VAL A 18 -8.12 -1.18 -14.40
CA VAL A 18 -9.08 -1.73 -13.45
C VAL A 18 -8.44 -2.89 -12.69
N ALA A 19 -8.28 -2.72 -11.38
CA ALA A 19 -7.52 -3.65 -10.54
C ALA A 19 -8.14 -5.06 -10.44
N SER A 20 -9.37 -5.28 -10.90
CA SER A 20 -10.11 -6.53 -10.69
C SER A 20 -9.60 -7.73 -11.51
N ASP A 21 -8.97 -7.51 -12.68
CA ASP A 21 -8.65 -8.61 -13.61
C ASP A 21 -7.14 -8.88 -13.79
N HIS A 22 -6.28 -8.18 -13.04
CA HIS A 22 -4.86 -8.10 -13.34
C HIS A 22 -3.93 -8.52 -12.18
N ALA A 23 -4.40 -9.14 -11.10
CA ALA A 23 -3.49 -9.65 -10.08
C ALA A 23 -2.68 -10.85 -10.64
N LEU A 24 -1.34 -10.82 -10.51
CA LEU A 24 -0.50 -11.97 -10.89
C LEU A 24 -0.56 -13.02 -9.76
N PRO A 25 -1.10 -14.22 -10.00
CA PRO A 25 -1.12 -15.25 -8.97
C PRO A 25 0.30 -15.70 -8.65
N LEU A 26 0.55 -16.13 -7.41
CA LEU A 26 1.86 -16.67 -7.00
C LEU A 26 2.28 -17.89 -7.83
N ALA A 27 1.31 -18.61 -8.41
CA ALA A 27 1.55 -19.71 -9.35
C ALA A 27 2.39 -19.32 -10.58
N VAL A 28 2.50 -18.02 -10.90
CA VAL A 28 3.41 -17.50 -11.94
C VAL A 28 4.87 -17.93 -11.69
N LEU A 29 5.28 -18.11 -10.43
CA LEU A 29 6.62 -18.59 -10.08
C LEU A 29 6.87 -20.04 -10.50
N LEU A 30 5.82 -20.84 -10.67
CA LEU A 30 5.93 -22.24 -11.12
C LEU A 30 6.12 -22.36 -12.63
N GLN A 31 5.82 -21.30 -13.40
CA GLN A 31 5.95 -21.30 -14.85
C GLN A 31 7.42 -21.38 -15.27
N ARG A 32 7.73 -22.08 -16.36
CA ARG A 32 9.11 -22.15 -16.91
C ARG A 32 9.39 -20.96 -17.83
N SER A 33 9.45 -19.76 -17.26
CA SER A 33 9.76 -18.51 -17.98
C SER A 33 10.87 -17.73 -17.29
N PRO A 34 11.82 -17.12 -18.02
CA PRO A 34 12.85 -16.24 -17.41
C PRO A 34 12.23 -15.02 -16.71
N ALA A 35 11.01 -14.61 -17.10
CA ALA A 35 10.31 -13.49 -16.49
C ALA A 35 10.00 -13.71 -15.00
N ARG A 36 9.85 -14.96 -14.55
CA ARG A 36 9.63 -15.26 -13.13
C ARG A 36 10.80 -14.82 -12.26
N TRP A 37 12.03 -14.95 -12.78
CA TRP A 37 13.24 -14.60 -12.05
C TRP A 37 13.41 -13.09 -12.00
N GLN A 38 13.00 -12.38 -13.05
CA GLN A 38 12.95 -10.92 -13.04
C GLN A 38 11.94 -10.41 -12.00
N LEU A 39 10.74 -11.00 -11.96
CA LEU A 39 9.72 -10.67 -10.96
C LEU A 39 10.22 -10.96 -9.54
N LEU A 40 10.78 -12.14 -9.32
CA LEU A 40 11.29 -12.55 -8.01
C LEU A 40 12.47 -11.68 -7.57
N LEU A 41 13.40 -11.36 -8.47
CA LEU A 41 14.52 -10.47 -8.18
C LEU A 41 14.02 -9.07 -7.83
N ALA A 42 13.09 -8.51 -8.60
CA ALA A 42 12.47 -7.22 -8.30
C ALA A 42 11.77 -7.23 -6.94
N TRP A 43 11.07 -8.33 -6.61
CA TRP A 43 10.43 -8.52 -5.32
C TRP A 43 11.44 -8.61 -4.18
N LEU A 44 12.52 -9.37 -4.34
CA LEU A 44 13.58 -9.51 -3.34
C LEU A 44 14.32 -8.20 -3.10
N LEU A 45 14.61 -7.44 -4.17
CA LEU A 45 15.20 -6.10 -4.05
C LEU A 45 14.24 -5.13 -3.34
N SER A 46 12.94 -5.21 -3.64
CA SER A 46 11.91 -4.43 -2.95
C SER A 46 11.80 -4.83 -1.48
N LEU A 47 11.90 -6.12 -1.17
CA LEU A 47 11.92 -6.62 0.20
C LEU A 47 13.14 -6.08 0.95
N ALA A 48 14.34 -6.20 0.38
CA ALA A 48 15.56 -5.68 0.99
C ALA A 48 15.44 -4.16 1.25
N ALA A 49 14.90 -3.40 0.29
CA ALA A 49 14.63 -1.98 0.46
C ALA A 49 13.60 -1.70 1.57
N CYS A 50 12.49 -2.45 1.63
CA CYS A 50 11.49 -2.33 2.69
C CYS A 50 12.07 -2.64 4.08
N LEU A 51 12.89 -3.70 4.20
CA LEU A 51 13.52 -4.05 5.47
C LEU A 51 14.51 -2.96 5.91
N TRP A 52 15.36 -2.50 4.99
CA TRP A 52 16.33 -1.43 5.26
C TRP A 52 15.63 -0.11 5.62
N LEU A 53 14.60 0.31 4.86
CA LEU A 53 13.82 1.51 5.15
C LEU A 53 13.05 1.40 6.47
N GLY A 54 12.58 0.20 6.84
CA GLY A 54 11.95 -0.05 8.13
C GLY A 54 12.93 0.15 9.30
N VAL A 55 14.16 -0.36 9.15
CA VAL A 55 15.24 -0.15 10.14
C VAL A 55 15.63 1.32 10.23
N VAL A 56 15.79 2.01 9.09
CA VAL A 56 16.08 3.44 9.05
C VAL A 56 14.95 4.25 9.69
N GLN A 57 13.70 3.89 9.43
CA GLN A 57 12.54 4.54 10.03
C GLN A 57 12.55 4.40 11.56
N LEU A 58 12.84 3.20 12.05
CA LEU A 58 12.87 2.88 13.48
C LEU A 58 14.01 3.62 14.20
N TYR A 59 15.25 3.55 13.71
CA TYR A 59 16.40 4.16 14.39
C TYR A 59 16.64 5.62 14.02
N GLY A 60 16.11 6.07 12.89
CA GLY A 60 16.17 7.46 12.43
C GLY A 60 15.08 8.35 13.04
N GLY A 61 14.18 7.80 13.86
CA GLY A 61 13.15 8.57 14.56
C GLY A 61 12.07 9.11 13.65
N TRP A 62 11.72 8.39 12.57
CA TRP A 62 10.71 8.82 11.59
C TRP A 62 9.27 8.57 12.06
N TYR A 63 9.01 8.80 13.35
CA TYR A 63 7.71 8.63 13.98
C TYR A 63 7.47 9.78 14.96
N GLY A 64 6.21 10.17 15.11
CA GLY A 64 5.85 11.14 16.15
C GLY A 64 6.22 12.60 15.82
N TYR A 65 6.40 12.98 14.56
CA TYR A 65 6.67 14.38 14.20
C TYR A 65 5.45 15.25 14.50
N SER A 66 5.59 16.19 15.42
CA SER A 66 4.58 17.21 15.67
C SER A 66 4.68 18.30 14.61
N VAL A 67 3.63 18.46 13.81
CA VAL A 67 3.46 19.52 12.84
C VAL A 67 2.37 20.46 13.37
N HIS A 68 2.75 21.71 13.57
CA HIS A 68 1.85 22.78 13.97
C HIS A 68 1.23 23.40 12.71
N PHE A 69 -0.10 23.35 12.58
CA PHE A 69 -0.82 24.01 11.51
C PHE A 69 -1.89 24.94 12.09
N GLY A 70 -1.56 26.22 12.23
CA GLY A 70 -2.39 27.16 12.97
C GLY A 70 -2.44 26.78 14.46
N GLU A 71 -3.64 26.60 15.00
CA GLU A 71 -3.87 26.14 16.39
C GLU A 71 -3.93 24.61 16.53
N LEU A 72 -3.77 23.86 15.43
CA LEU A 72 -3.90 22.41 15.42
C LEU A 72 -2.52 21.75 15.45
N ASP A 73 -2.36 20.81 16.38
CA ASP A 73 -1.19 19.94 16.50
C ASP A 73 -1.47 18.60 15.83
N PHE A 74 -0.70 18.28 14.78
CA PHE A 74 -0.77 16.99 14.11
C PHE A 74 0.48 16.17 14.37
N VAL A 75 0.29 14.93 14.80
CA VAL A 75 1.38 13.96 14.79
C VAL A 75 1.44 13.33 13.40
N ILE A 76 2.64 13.13 12.86
CA ILE A 76 2.88 12.48 11.56
C ILE A 76 4.02 11.47 11.72
N SER A 77 3.84 10.26 11.17
CA SER A 77 4.89 9.25 11.07
C SER A 77 5.15 8.89 9.61
N ILE A 78 6.40 8.66 9.26
CA ILE A 78 6.80 8.34 7.89
C ILE A 78 7.23 6.89 7.88
N TYR A 79 6.57 6.05 7.07
CA TYR A 79 6.86 4.62 6.94
C TYR A 79 7.02 4.23 5.47
N PRO A 80 8.19 4.51 4.85
CA PRO A 80 8.41 4.30 3.42
C PRO A 80 8.21 2.86 2.89
N PRO A 81 8.38 1.78 3.68
CA PRO A 81 8.05 0.43 3.22
C PRO A 81 6.60 0.31 2.70
N LEU A 82 5.66 1.08 3.27
CA LEU A 82 4.26 1.08 2.84
C LEU A 82 4.09 1.61 1.41
N THR A 83 4.90 2.56 0.97
CA THR A 83 4.87 3.08 -0.41
C THR A 83 5.20 1.95 -1.39
N ILE A 84 6.30 1.24 -1.14
CA ILE A 84 6.74 0.12 -1.99
C ILE A 84 5.68 -0.98 -1.98
N ALA A 85 5.19 -1.38 -0.80
CA ALA A 85 4.16 -2.41 -0.67
C ALA A 85 2.86 -2.04 -1.41
N THR A 86 2.42 -0.79 -1.31
CA THR A 86 1.23 -0.27 -2.00
C THR A 86 1.38 -0.35 -3.52
N LEU A 87 2.52 0.07 -4.06
CA LEU A 87 2.81 -0.05 -5.48
C LEU A 87 2.77 -1.52 -5.94
N TRP A 88 3.32 -2.43 -5.15
CA TRP A 88 3.24 -3.87 -5.43
C TRP A 88 1.80 -4.41 -5.41
N VAL A 89 0.96 -3.96 -4.47
CA VAL A 89 -0.47 -4.33 -4.45
C VAL A 89 -1.16 -3.88 -5.73
N LEU A 90 -0.96 -2.63 -6.15
CA LEU A 90 -1.64 -2.06 -7.31
C LEU A 90 -1.11 -2.60 -8.64
N TRP A 91 0.20 -2.88 -8.73
CA TRP A 91 0.81 -3.39 -9.95
C TRP A 91 0.76 -4.91 -10.10
N PHE A 92 0.84 -5.68 -9.03
CA PHE A 92 0.98 -7.14 -9.09
C PHE A 92 -0.06 -7.90 -8.28
N GLY A 93 -0.77 -7.22 -7.37
CA GLY A 93 -1.84 -7.79 -6.57
C GLY A 93 -1.50 -7.92 -5.09
N TYR A 94 -2.55 -8.13 -4.30
CA TYR A 94 -2.48 -8.12 -2.83
C TYR A 94 -1.38 -9.02 -2.25
N ALA A 95 -1.27 -10.29 -2.68
CA ALA A 95 -0.32 -11.24 -2.09
C ALA A 95 1.14 -10.76 -2.14
N TRP A 96 1.52 -10.08 -3.21
CA TRP A 96 2.89 -9.59 -3.39
C TRP A 96 3.20 -8.39 -2.50
N GLY A 97 2.30 -7.40 -2.46
CA GLY A 97 2.50 -6.21 -1.63
C GLY A 97 2.28 -6.47 -0.14
N ALA A 98 1.28 -7.30 0.21
CA ALA A 98 0.99 -7.67 1.59
C ALA A 98 2.15 -8.42 2.25
N SER A 99 2.86 -9.29 1.53
CA SER A 99 4.04 -9.96 2.07
C SER A 99 5.20 -8.99 2.36
N LEU A 100 5.44 -8.00 1.48
CA LEU A 100 6.42 -6.94 1.74
C LEU A 100 6.05 -6.10 2.98
N ALA A 101 4.77 -5.69 3.07
CA ALA A 101 4.26 -4.95 4.21
C ALA A 101 4.38 -5.77 5.51
N TYR A 102 3.98 -7.05 5.48
CA TYR A 102 4.03 -7.93 6.65
C TYR A 102 5.46 -8.11 7.15
N LEU A 103 6.40 -8.48 6.27
CA LEU A 103 7.78 -8.78 6.65
C LEU A 103 8.52 -7.54 7.18
N SER A 104 8.32 -6.37 6.57
CA SER A 104 8.90 -5.11 7.07
C SER A 104 8.31 -4.71 8.41
N THR A 105 6.99 -4.81 8.57
CA THR A 105 6.31 -4.46 9.83
C THR A 105 6.68 -5.42 10.95
N LEU A 106 6.83 -6.71 10.64
CA LEU A 106 7.29 -7.73 11.58
C LEU A 106 8.72 -7.46 12.06
N LEU A 107 9.63 -7.12 11.14
CA LEU A 107 11.00 -6.77 11.50
C LEU A 107 11.01 -5.56 12.45
N VAL A 108 10.30 -4.49 12.11
CA VAL A 108 10.22 -3.28 12.94
C VAL A 108 9.62 -3.60 14.30
N ALA A 109 8.53 -4.37 14.37
CA ALA A 109 7.93 -4.79 15.63
C ALA A 109 8.90 -5.58 16.51
N TYR A 110 9.61 -6.54 15.93
CA TYR A 110 10.58 -7.36 16.65
C TYR A 110 11.76 -6.52 17.17
N LEU A 111 12.32 -5.66 16.33
CA LEU A 111 13.41 -4.74 16.72
C LEU A 111 12.98 -3.69 17.74
N SER A 112 11.70 -3.35 17.77
CA SER A 112 11.11 -2.45 18.77
C SER A 112 10.88 -3.12 20.14
N GLY A 113 11.18 -4.42 20.26
CA GLY A 113 11.04 -5.17 21.51
C GLY A 113 9.64 -5.70 21.80
N LEU A 114 8.74 -5.75 20.80
CA LEU A 114 7.43 -6.38 21.00
C LEU A 114 7.64 -7.89 21.25
N PRO A 115 6.91 -8.49 22.22
CA PRO A 115 6.91 -9.94 22.40
C PRO A 115 6.53 -10.65 21.08
N PRO A 116 7.10 -11.82 20.75
CA PRO A 116 6.94 -12.45 19.43
C PRO A 116 5.47 -12.63 18.98
N GLY A 117 4.57 -13.02 19.90
CA GLY A 117 3.15 -13.17 19.58
C GLY A 117 2.48 -11.85 19.20
N TRP A 118 2.81 -10.77 19.91
CA TRP A 118 2.31 -9.42 19.59
C TRP A 118 2.95 -8.88 18.32
N ALA A 119 4.23 -9.15 18.06
CA ALA A 119 4.90 -8.77 16.83
C ALA A 119 4.26 -9.42 15.59
N LEU A 120 3.93 -10.71 15.66
CA LEU A 120 3.24 -11.44 14.58
C LEU A 120 1.86 -10.87 14.29
N LEU A 121 1.08 -10.55 15.32
CA LEU A 121 -0.25 -9.96 15.18
C LEU A 121 -0.16 -8.51 14.68
N PHE A 122 0.77 -7.72 15.24
CA PHE A 122 1.02 -6.35 14.84
C PHE A 122 1.40 -6.23 13.36
N ALA A 123 2.19 -7.18 12.85
CA ALA A 123 2.60 -7.22 11.46
C ALA A 123 1.44 -7.36 10.46
N CYS A 124 0.25 -7.79 10.90
CA CYS A 124 -0.96 -7.84 10.07
C CYS A 124 -1.60 -6.47 9.81
N SER A 125 -1.21 -5.43 10.53
CA SER A 125 -1.81 -4.09 10.45
C SER A 125 -1.72 -3.47 9.06
N ASN A 126 -0.51 -3.33 8.51
CA ASN A 126 -0.30 -2.78 7.16
C ASN A 126 -0.96 -3.65 6.06
N PRO A 127 -0.82 -5.00 6.07
CA PRO A 127 -1.59 -5.88 5.19
C PRO A 127 -3.11 -5.66 5.27
N LEU A 128 -3.67 -5.43 6.46
CA LEU A 128 -5.12 -5.17 6.61
C LEU A 128 -5.55 -3.91 5.84
N GLY A 129 -4.81 -2.80 5.95
CA GLY A 129 -5.10 -1.59 5.17
C GLY A 129 -5.03 -1.84 3.66
N LEU A 130 -3.97 -2.53 3.22
CA LEU A 130 -3.78 -2.92 1.83
C LEU A 130 -4.87 -3.87 1.31
N LEU A 131 -5.40 -4.75 2.15
CA LEU A 131 -6.50 -5.65 1.83
C LEU A 131 -7.77 -4.86 1.53
N VAL A 132 -8.10 -3.89 2.39
CA VAL A 132 -9.26 -3.00 2.19
C VAL A 132 -9.14 -2.27 0.87
N MET A 133 -7.97 -1.68 0.59
CA MET A 133 -7.71 -1.01 -0.69
C MET A 133 -7.88 -1.96 -1.89
N SER A 134 -7.28 -3.15 -1.82
CA SER A 134 -7.34 -4.13 -2.91
C SER A 134 -8.77 -4.62 -3.18
N LEU A 135 -9.58 -4.84 -2.13
CA LEU A 135 -10.96 -5.27 -2.27
C LEU A 135 -11.82 -4.18 -2.90
N VAL A 136 -11.70 -2.94 -2.44
CA VAL A 136 -12.46 -1.80 -2.98
C VAL A 136 -12.17 -1.61 -4.47
N TYR A 137 -10.90 -1.61 -4.87
CA TYR A 137 -10.55 -1.49 -6.29
C TYR A 137 -11.04 -2.67 -7.13
N ARG A 138 -11.11 -3.87 -6.55
CA ARG A 138 -11.68 -5.05 -7.23
C ARG A 138 -13.18 -4.94 -7.47
N HIS A 139 -13.91 -4.24 -6.60
CA HIS A 139 -15.38 -4.14 -6.69
C HIS A 139 -15.88 -2.90 -7.45
N VAL A 140 -15.22 -1.75 -7.29
CA VAL A 140 -15.73 -0.46 -7.80
C VAL A 140 -15.34 -0.18 -9.26
N LYS A 141 -14.43 -0.98 -9.83
CA LYS A 141 -13.98 -0.88 -11.24
C LYS A 141 -13.51 0.52 -11.69
N VAL A 142 -12.96 1.30 -10.76
CA VAL A 142 -12.31 2.59 -11.05
C VAL A 142 -10.81 2.37 -11.30
N ARG A 143 -10.22 3.20 -12.16
CA ARG A 143 -8.79 3.17 -12.44
C ARG A 143 -7.97 3.46 -11.18
N TYR A 144 -6.98 2.62 -10.86
CA TYR A 144 -6.10 2.86 -9.71
C TYR A 144 -5.01 3.92 -9.96
N VAL A 145 -4.79 4.30 -11.22
CA VAL A 145 -3.90 5.40 -11.58
C VAL A 145 -4.68 6.72 -11.51
N PRO A 146 -4.21 7.72 -10.74
CA PRO A 146 -4.91 8.99 -10.55
C PRO A 146 -4.73 9.95 -11.75
N SER A 147 -5.05 9.50 -12.97
CA SER A 147 -4.84 10.25 -14.21
C SER A 147 -5.99 11.21 -14.59
N SER A 148 -7.12 11.13 -13.89
CA SER A 148 -8.28 12.01 -14.04
C SER A 148 -8.77 12.46 -12.68
N LEU A 149 -9.53 13.56 -12.61
CA LEU A 149 -10.08 14.07 -11.34
C LEU A 149 -10.88 12.99 -10.58
N PRO A 150 -11.80 12.22 -11.19
CA PRO A 150 -12.50 11.15 -10.49
C PRO A 150 -11.58 10.04 -9.97
N ALA A 151 -10.61 9.59 -10.78
CA ALA A 151 -9.65 8.57 -10.35
C ALA A 151 -8.74 9.08 -9.21
N MET A 152 -8.35 10.35 -9.25
CA MET A 152 -7.58 11.00 -8.19
C MET A 152 -8.38 11.11 -6.90
N LEU A 153 -9.62 11.60 -6.95
CA LEU A 153 -10.48 11.70 -5.77
C LEU A 153 -10.74 10.33 -5.16
N PHE A 154 -10.97 9.31 -6.00
CA PHE A 154 -11.15 7.94 -5.54
C PHE A 154 -9.87 7.39 -4.91
N PHE A 155 -8.72 7.60 -5.54
CA PHE A 155 -7.41 7.20 -5.02
C PHE A 155 -7.11 7.83 -3.66
N VAL A 156 -7.35 9.14 -3.51
CA VAL A 156 -7.18 9.84 -2.23
C VAL A 156 -8.11 9.25 -1.16
N THR A 157 -9.38 9.04 -1.50
CA THR A 157 -10.38 8.47 -0.58
C THR A 157 -9.97 7.07 -0.09
N ILE A 158 -9.56 6.18 -1.01
CA ILE A 158 -9.17 4.83 -0.61
C ILE A 158 -7.83 4.79 0.11
N CYS A 159 -6.90 5.71 -0.17
CA CYS A 159 -5.69 5.88 0.63
C CYS A 159 -6.02 6.23 2.08
N PHE A 160 -7.00 7.12 2.31
CA PHE A 160 -7.44 7.48 3.65
C PHE A 160 -8.04 6.28 4.39
N ILE A 161 -8.99 5.57 3.76
CA ILE A 161 -9.63 4.38 4.36
C ILE A 161 -8.60 3.28 4.67
N SER A 162 -7.66 3.04 3.74
CA SER A 162 -6.56 2.10 3.92
C SER A 162 -5.66 2.50 5.09
N ALA A 163 -5.29 3.77 5.18
CA ALA A 163 -4.43 4.29 6.24
C ALA A 163 -5.09 4.15 7.62
N VAL A 164 -6.37 4.52 7.76
CA VAL A 164 -7.12 4.34 9.02
C VAL A 164 -7.22 2.87 9.41
N SER A 165 -7.47 1.99 8.43
CA SER A 165 -7.54 0.54 8.65
C SER A 165 -6.18 -0.02 9.09
N SER A 166 -5.08 0.43 8.48
CA SER A 166 -3.71 0.05 8.87
C SER A 166 -3.34 0.54 10.27
N ALA A 167 -3.81 1.73 10.66
CA ALA A 167 -3.47 2.34 11.93
C ALA A 167 -4.08 1.60 13.13
N THR A 168 -4.98 0.63 12.94
CA THR A 168 -5.47 -0.24 14.02
C THR A 168 -4.36 -0.99 14.75
N GLY A 169 -3.20 -1.22 14.11
CA GLY A 169 -2.01 -1.76 14.76
C GLY A 169 -1.48 -0.89 15.91
N SER A 170 -1.78 0.41 15.92
CA SER A 170 -1.39 1.33 16.99
C SER A 170 -1.97 0.94 18.35
N PHE A 171 -3.11 0.23 18.38
CA PHE A 171 -3.70 -0.24 19.63
C PHE A 171 -2.88 -1.36 20.26
N ILE A 172 -2.33 -2.27 19.47
CA ILE A 172 -1.40 -3.31 19.95
C ILE A 172 -0.12 -2.64 20.49
N TRP A 173 0.40 -1.65 19.75
CA TRP A 173 1.55 -0.87 20.17
C TRP A 173 1.29 -0.15 21.50
N SER A 174 0.15 0.53 21.60
CA SER A 174 -0.24 1.32 22.77
C SER A 174 -0.46 0.44 23.99
N TYR A 175 -1.10 -0.71 23.82
CA TYR A 175 -1.26 -1.71 24.85
C TYR A 175 0.09 -2.23 25.36
N SER A 176 0.99 -2.60 24.43
CA SER A 176 2.31 -3.15 24.77
C SER A 176 3.20 -2.14 25.49
N ASN A 177 3.09 -0.86 25.13
CA ASN A 177 3.86 0.24 25.72
C ASN A 177 3.13 0.93 26.90
N LYS A 178 1.97 0.41 27.33
CA LYS A 178 1.18 0.94 28.45
C LYS A 178 0.87 2.43 28.32
N LEU A 179 0.57 2.89 27.11
CA LEU A 179 0.27 4.30 26.85
C LEU A 179 -1.09 4.69 27.48
N SER A 180 -1.21 5.95 27.88
CA SER A 180 -2.50 6.53 28.26
C SER A 180 -3.46 6.59 27.08
N ALA A 181 -4.76 6.81 27.33
CA ALA A 181 -5.74 6.98 26.26
C ALA A 181 -5.36 8.12 25.28
N MET A 182 -4.84 9.23 25.82
CA MET A 182 -4.36 10.35 25.02
C MET A 182 -3.12 9.97 24.19
N GLY A 183 -2.18 9.23 24.78
CA GLY A 183 -1.01 8.72 24.06
C GLY A 183 -1.39 7.75 22.94
N ALA A 184 -2.34 6.85 23.20
CA ALA A 184 -2.85 5.90 22.21
C ALA A 184 -3.55 6.63 21.05
N PHE A 185 -4.33 7.67 21.34
CA PHE A 185 -4.94 8.51 20.31
C PHE A 185 -3.89 9.22 19.46
N ALA A 186 -2.87 9.81 20.07
CA ALA A 186 -1.79 10.50 19.36
C ALA A 186 -1.00 9.55 18.43
N VAL A 187 -0.70 8.32 18.89
CA VAL A 187 -0.05 7.30 18.04
C VAL A 187 -0.96 6.87 16.90
N TRP A 188 -2.23 6.55 17.17
CA TRP A 188 -3.20 6.19 16.14
C TRP A 188 -3.34 7.30 15.08
N GLN A 189 -3.50 8.54 15.52
CA GLN A 189 -3.56 9.71 14.66
C GLN A 189 -2.32 9.81 13.78
N GLY A 190 -1.14 9.76 14.41
CA GLY A 190 0.13 9.91 13.71
C GLY A 190 0.40 8.86 12.64
N TRP A 191 -0.15 7.67 12.82
CA TRP A 191 0.01 6.57 11.89
C TRP A 191 -0.92 6.69 10.69
N TRP A 192 -2.22 6.91 10.90
CA TRP A 192 -3.12 7.05 9.76
C TRP A 192 -2.83 8.33 8.97
N SER A 193 -2.52 9.45 9.64
CA SER A 193 -2.24 10.73 8.97
C SER A 193 -0.98 10.63 8.11
N GLY A 194 0.07 10.05 8.68
CA GLY A 194 1.35 9.84 8.03
C GLY A 194 1.26 8.86 6.88
N ASN A 195 0.66 7.69 7.10
CA ASN A 195 0.45 6.70 6.04
C ASN A 195 -0.41 7.26 4.91
N PHE A 196 -1.48 7.99 5.22
CA PHE A 196 -2.36 8.62 4.24
C PHE A 196 -1.58 9.62 3.38
N LEU A 197 -0.94 10.60 4.01
CA LEU A 197 -0.24 11.67 3.32
C LEU A 197 0.93 11.12 2.50
N GLN A 198 1.73 10.23 3.09
CA GLN A 198 2.83 9.58 2.37
C GLN A 198 2.32 8.81 1.17
N THR A 199 1.27 7.99 1.31
CA THR A 199 0.76 7.19 0.19
C THR A 199 0.24 8.09 -0.93
N VAL A 200 -0.49 9.16 -0.61
CA VAL A 200 -0.96 10.11 -1.62
C VAL A 200 0.19 10.82 -2.33
N LEU A 201 1.14 11.38 -1.57
CA LEU A 201 2.24 12.18 -2.10
C LEU A 201 3.32 11.36 -2.80
N THR A 202 3.48 10.08 -2.46
CA THR A 202 4.52 9.23 -3.05
C THR A 202 3.93 8.24 -4.07
N CYS A 203 2.93 7.43 -3.69
CA CYS A 203 2.38 6.43 -4.60
C CYS A 203 1.64 7.07 -5.78
N GLY A 204 0.90 8.17 -5.57
CA GLY A 204 0.17 8.84 -6.65
C GLY A 204 1.07 9.21 -7.85
N PRO A 205 2.13 10.02 -7.63
CA PRO A 205 3.09 10.34 -8.68
C PRO A 205 3.83 9.11 -9.25
N LEU A 206 4.23 8.16 -8.40
CA LEU A 206 4.92 6.95 -8.85
C LEU A 206 4.03 6.04 -9.71
N LEU A 207 2.73 6.00 -9.44
CA LEU A 207 1.76 5.30 -10.29
C LEU A 207 1.60 5.99 -11.64
N LEU A 208 1.53 7.32 -11.68
CA LEU A 208 1.44 8.07 -12.94
C LEU A 208 2.65 7.82 -13.84
N LEU A 209 3.84 7.80 -13.26
CA LEU A 209 5.10 7.64 -14.00
C LEU A 209 5.44 6.18 -14.32
N GLY A 210 5.25 5.28 -13.34
CA GLY A 210 5.73 3.89 -13.41
C GLY A 210 4.75 2.92 -14.08
N THR A 211 3.44 3.15 -13.96
CA THR A 211 2.43 2.20 -14.46
C THR A 211 2.57 1.88 -15.95
N PRO A 212 2.82 2.85 -16.87
CA PRO A 212 2.98 2.54 -18.29
C PRO A 212 4.16 1.60 -18.59
N ALA A 213 5.25 1.68 -17.83
CA ALA A 213 6.39 0.78 -18.00
C ALA A 213 6.08 -0.62 -17.44
N VAL A 214 5.47 -0.67 -16.25
CA VAL A 214 5.12 -1.93 -15.59
C VAL A 214 4.09 -2.71 -16.38
N LEU A 215 3.01 -2.08 -16.84
CA LEU A 215 1.97 -2.76 -17.62
C LEU A 215 2.51 -3.29 -18.95
N ARG A 216 3.30 -2.51 -19.69
CA ARG A 216 3.95 -2.98 -20.92
C ARG A 216 4.84 -4.20 -20.67
N TRP A 217 5.64 -4.18 -19.61
CA TRP A 217 6.46 -5.34 -19.24
C TRP A 217 5.58 -6.55 -18.89
N ARG A 218 4.51 -6.35 -18.14
CA ARG A 218 3.58 -7.43 -17.75
C ARG A 218 2.89 -8.06 -18.96
N GLU A 219 2.36 -7.26 -19.86
CA GLU A 219 1.67 -7.73 -21.08
C GLU A 219 2.62 -8.51 -22.00
N GLN A 220 3.89 -8.11 -22.11
CA GLN A 220 4.90 -8.83 -22.89
C GLN A 220 5.25 -10.20 -22.29
N ARG A 221 5.22 -10.33 -20.96
CA ARG A 221 5.69 -11.54 -20.26
C ARG A 221 4.56 -12.50 -19.86
N TRP A 222 3.40 -11.95 -19.55
CA TRP A 222 2.17 -12.66 -19.23
C TRP A 222 1.00 -12.03 -20.00
N PRO A 223 0.99 -12.19 -21.34
CA PRO A 223 -0.12 -11.71 -22.14
C PRO A 223 -1.39 -12.37 -21.63
N GLN A 224 -2.37 -11.55 -21.26
CA GLN A 224 -3.68 -12.06 -20.95
C GLN A 224 -4.22 -12.69 -22.23
N ARG A 225 -4.57 -13.97 -22.18
CA ARG A 225 -5.37 -14.55 -23.26
C ARG A 225 -6.66 -13.76 -23.28
N ALA A 226 -6.86 -12.96 -24.33
CA ALA A 226 -8.18 -12.43 -24.63
C ALA A 226 -9.13 -13.61 -24.61
N ALA A 227 -10.11 -13.58 -23.71
CA ALA A 227 -11.23 -14.49 -23.79
C ALA A 227 -11.87 -14.21 -25.17
N ALA A 228 -11.69 -15.17 -26.08
CA ALA A 228 -12.40 -15.23 -27.34
C ALA A 228 -13.87 -15.58 -27.07
#